data_AF-A0AAJ0HDM5-F1
#
_entry.id   AF-A0AAJ0HDM5-F1
#
_cell.length_a   1.000
_cell.length_b   1.000
_cell.length_c   1.000
_cell.angle_alpha   90.00
_cell.angle_beta   90.00
_cell.angle_gamma   90.00
#
_symmetry.space_group_name_H-M   'P 1'
#
loop_
_entity.id
_entity.type
_entity.pdbx_description
1 polymer ?
#
loop_
_entity_poly.entity_id
_entity_poly.type
_entity_poly.pdbx_seq_one_letter_code
_entity_poly.pdbx_strand_id
1 'polypeptide(L)'
;YQPLDEASQTIRLLRIHPPSESSSELECTLFPARLEGNPQFTALSYVWGDPTIKETIIVNGWPIKVTINLATALRHLQVTNVRPILDSFWADGICIDQSNLKERGSQVALMGQLHRQATLVCSWMG
;
A
#
# COMPACT_ATOMS: atom_id res chain seq x y z
N TYR A 1 12.52 0.74 5.33
CA TYR A 1 11.36 1.59 5.69
C TYR A 1 11.84 2.80 6.47
N GLN A 2 11.24 3.98 6.26
CA GLN A 2 11.45 5.12 7.16
C GLN A 2 10.58 4.94 8.41
N PRO A 3 11.12 5.01 9.65
CA PRO A 3 10.33 4.87 10.87
C PRO A 3 9.16 5.85 10.93
N LEU A 4 7.99 5.37 11.37
CA LEU A 4 6.85 6.24 11.65
C LEU A 4 6.92 6.74 13.08
N ASP A 5 6.57 8.01 13.28
CA ASP A 5 6.37 8.56 14.61
C ASP A 5 5.05 8.04 15.19
N GLU A 6 5.17 7.22 16.24
CA GLU A 6 4.03 6.58 16.92
C GLU A 6 3.08 7.60 17.56
N ALA A 7 3.57 8.79 17.90
CA ALA A 7 2.75 9.83 18.56
C ALA A 7 1.83 10.58 17.59
N SER A 8 2.12 10.58 16.29
CA SER A 8 1.45 11.47 15.31
C SER A 8 0.41 10.78 14.42
N GLN A 9 -0.07 9.59 14.78
CA GLN A 9 -0.99 8.78 13.95
C GLN A 9 -0.60 8.78 12.46
N THR A 10 0.70 8.68 12.19
CA THR A 10 1.23 8.70 10.83
C THR A 10 1.09 7.31 10.21
N ILE A 11 0.60 7.26 8.98
CA ILE A 11 0.53 6.05 8.14
C ILE A 11 1.43 6.22 6.92
N ARG A 12 1.67 5.13 6.19
CA ARG A 12 2.24 5.23 4.84
C ARG A 12 1.16 5.06 3.79
N LEU A 13 1.23 5.87 2.74
CA LEU A 13 0.44 5.73 1.54
C LEU A 13 1.35 5.35 0.38
N LEU A 14 0.77 4.60 -0.55
CA LEU A 14 1.41 4.08 -1.74
C LEU A 14 0.90 4.83 -2.96
N ARG A 15 1.81 5.33 -3.78
CA ARG A 15 1.53 5.80 -5.14
C ARG A 15 2.08 4.77 -6.11
N ILE A 16 1.23 4.28 -7.00
CA ILE A 16 1.60 3.35 -8.06
C ILE A 16 2.02 4.17 -9.27
N HIS A 17 3.21 3.94 -9.82
CA HIS A 17 3.67 4.66 -11.03
C HIS A 17 3.05 4.04 -12.28
N PRO A 18 2.84 4.83 -13.35
CA PRO A 18 2.47 4.27 -14.65
C PRO A 18 3.48 3.21 -15.11
N PRO A 19 3.07 2.26 -15.98
CA PRO A 19 4.01 1.31 -16.58
C PRO A 19 5.14 2.05 -17.30
N SER A 20 6.37 1.59 -17.12
CA SER A 20 7.51 2.11 -17.88
C SER A 20 7.53 1.50 -19.28
N GLU A 21 7.92 2.28 -20.29
CA GLU A 21 8.15 1.76 -21.65
C GLU A 21 9.39 0.85 -21.73
N SER A 22 10.33 1.00 -20.79
CA SER A 22 11.62 0.30 -20.78
C SER A 22 11.73 -0.81 -19.73
N SER A 23 10.74 -0.94 -18.84
CA SER A 23 10.74 -1.96 -17.79
C SER A 23 9.33 -2.47 -17.51
N SER A 24 9.22 -3.78 -17.28
CA SER A 24 7.97 -4.43 -16.83
C SER A 24 7.84 -4.45 -15.29
N GLU A 25 8.79 -3.84 -14.58
CA GLU A 25 8.78 -3.80 -13.12
C GLU A 25 7.69 -2.87 -12.60
N LEU A 26 6.98 -3.34 -11.56
CA LEU A 26 6.03 -2.52 -10.84
C LEU A 26 6.79 -1.57 -9.91
N GLU A 27 6.76 -0.28 -10.23
CA GLU A 27 7.36 0.79 -9.43
C GLU A 27 6.32 1.54 -8.61
N CYS A 28 6.63 1.78 -7.34
CA CYS A 28 5.79 2.48 -6.39
C CYS A 28 6.59 3.51 -5.57
N THR A 29 5.91 4.56 -5.13
CA THR A 29 6.43 5.46 -4.08
C THR A 29 5.65 5.23 -2.79
N LEU A 30 6.37 5.03 -1.69
CA LEU A 30 5.80 4.91 -0.36
C LEU A 30 6.17 6.15 0.46
N PHE A 31 5.17 6.87 0.96
CA PHE A 31 5.37 8.15 1.65
C PHE A 31 4.49 8.27 2.91
N PRO A 32 4.94 8.99 3.94
CA PRO A 32 4.16 9.18 5.16
C PRO A 32 3.01 10.18 4.96
N ALA A 33 1.90 9.95 5.64
CA ALA A 33 0.76 10.85 5.73
C ALA A 33 0.17 10.84 7.15
N ARG A 34 -0.25 11.99 7.67
CA ARG A 34 -0.87 12.12 9.00
C ARG A 34 -2.37 11.97 8.89
N LEU A 35 -2.98 11.13 9.75
CA LEU A 35 -4.43 10.95 9.76
C LEU A 35 -5.20 12.21 10.18
N GLU A 36 -4.62 13.03 11.06
CA GLU A 36 -5.20 14.33 11.45
C GLU A 36 -5.44 15.27 10.26
N GLY A 37 -4.62 15.13 9.20
CA GLY A 37 -4.77 15.90 7.97
C GLY A 37 -5.91 15.44 7.06
N ASN A 38 -6.68 14.41 7.45
CA ASN A 38 -7.71 13.76 6.64
C ASN A 38 -7.25 13.48 5.20
N PRO A 39 -6.16 12.70 5.02
CA PRO A 39 -5.61 12.44 3.70
C PRO A 39 -6.63 11.69 2.84
N GLN A 40 -6.70 12.03 1.56
CA GLN A 40 -7.51 11.29 0.60
C GLN A 40 -6.71 10.10 0.07
N PHE A 41 -7.26 8.89 0.25
CA PHE A 41 -6.66 7.67 -0.26
C PHE A 41 -7.72 6.60 -0.51
N THR A 42 -7.35 5.61 -1.33
CA THR A 42 -8.12 4.39 -1.54
C THR A 42 -7.55 3.27 -0.66
N ALA A 43 -8.36 2.66 0.20
CA ALA A 43 -7.95 1.45 0.89
C ALA A 43 -8.12 0.23 -0.03
N LEU A 44 -7.08 -0.59 -0.15
CA LEU A 44 -7.10 -1.84 -0.90
C LEU A 44 -7.39 -2.99 0.06
N SER A 45 -8.55 -3.62 -0.11
CA SER A 45 -8.89 -4.89 0.51
C SER A 45 -8.62 -6.01 -0.49
N TYR A 46 -7.82 -6.99 -0.09
CA TYR A 46 -7.43 -8.10 -0.97
C TYR A 46 -7.20 -9.36 -0.13
N VAL A 47 -7.29 -10.52 -0.78
CA VAL A 47 -6.90 -11.78 -0.14
C VAL A 47 -5.38 -11.78 0.01
N TRP A 48 -4.88 -11.89 1.26
CA TRP A 48 -3.44 -11.84 1.55
C TRP A 48 -2.63 -12.88 0.77
N GLY A 49 -3.20 -14.08 0.60
CA GLY A 49 -2.56 -15.22 -0.07
C GLY A 49 -1.54 -15.94 0.82
N ASP A 50 -0.74 -16.81 0.20
CA ASP A 50 0.35 -17.50 0.88
C ASP A 50 1.50 -16.51 1.17
N PRO A 51 1.86 -16.26 2.44
CA PRO A 51 2.91 -15.31 2.80
C PRO A 51 4.31 -15.78 2.38
N THR A 52 4.50 -17.05 2.01
CA THR A 52 5.77 -17.60 1.50
C THR A 52 5.97 -17.36 0.01
N ILE A 53 4.87 -17.16 -0.74
CA ILE A 53 4.89 -16.91 -2.17
C ILE A 53 4.91 -15.40 -2.42
N LYS A 54 6.10 -14.89 -2.76
CA LYS A 54 6.35 -13.46 -2.90
C LYS A 54 6.91 -13.09 -4.27
N GLU A 55 6.65 -11.86 -4.65
CA GLU A 55 7.22 -11.22 -5.83
C GLU A 55 7.93 -9.92 -5.43
N THR A 56 8.97 -9.56 -6.17
CA THR A 56 9.70 -8.31 -5.96
C THR A 56 9.04 -7.18 -6.73
N ILE A 57 8.85 -6.04 -6.07
CA ILE A 57 8.45 -4.77 -6.67
C ILE A 57 9.45 -3.68 -6.27
N ILE A 58 9.51 -2.59 -7.02
CA ILE A 58 10.41 -1.47 -6.72
C ILE A 58 9.65 -0.43 -5.91
N VAL A 59 10.15 -0.09 -4.73
CA VAL A 59 9.54 0.89 -3.84
C VAL A 59 10.58 1.92 -3.43
N ASN A 60 10.37 3.19 -3.78
CA ASN A 60 11.33 4.26 -3.54
C ASN A 60 12.74 3.93 -4.08
N GLY A 61 12.83 3.25 -5.22
CA GLY A 61 14.09 2.80 -5.84
C GLY A 61 14.72 1.53 -5.23
N TRP A 62 14.07 0.90 -4.25
CA TRP A 62 14.59 -0.31 -3.59
C TRP A 62 13.70 -1.53 -3.86
N PRO A 63 14.29 -2.73 -4.08
CA PRO A 63 13.51 -3.95 -4.26
C PRO A 63 12.88 -4.40 -2.93
N ILE A 64 11.56 -4.58 -2.92
CA ILE A 64 10.79 -5.07 -1.77
C ILE A 64 9.97 -6.29 -2.19
N LYS A 65 9.93 -7.31 -1.33
CA LYS A 65 9.12 -8.52 -1.54
C LYS A 65 7.73 -8.36 -0.92
N VAL A 66 6.70 -8.45 -1.75
CA VAL A 66 5.28 -8.48 -1.35
C VAL A 66 4.66 -9.82 -1.73
N THR A 67 3.50 -10.16 -1.16
CA THR A 67 2.79 -11.38 -1.57
C THR A 67 2.36 -11.27 -3.04
N ILE A 68 2.27 -12.41 -3.73
CA ILE A 68 1.89 -12.43 -5.14
C ILE A 68 0.50 -11.81 -5.36
N ASN A 69 -0.44 -12.00 -4.42
CA ASN A 69 -1.77 -11.41 -4.50
C ASN A 69 -1.73 -9.88 -4.45
N LEU A 70 -0.91 -9.31 -3.57
CA LEU A 70 -0.72 -7.86 -3.51
C LEU A 70 -0.07 -7.35 -4.79
N ALA A 71 0.98 -8.01 -5.29
CA ALA A 71 1.63 -7.62 -6.54
C ALA A 71 0.65 -7.62 -7.73
N THR A 72 -0.16 -8.68 -7.85
CA THR A 72 -1.19 -8.80 -8.90
C THR A 72 -2.24 -7.70 -8.79
N ALA A 73 -2.75 -7.44 -7.58
CA ALA A 73 -3.72 -6.36 -7.35
C ALA A 73 -3.15 -4.99 -7.76
N LEU A 74 -1.90 -4.70 -7.39
CA LEU A 74 -1.24 -3.44 -7.73
C LEU A 74 -0.99 -3.30 -9.23
N ARG A 75 -0.58 -4.35 -9.95
CA ARG A 75 -0.44 -4.32 -11.42
C ARG A 75 -1.77 -4.10 -12.12
N HIS A 76 -2.83 -4.72 -11.63
CA HIS A 76 -4.16 -4.49 -12.19
C HIS A 76 -4.55 -3.02 -12.04
N LEU A 77 -4.38 -2.45 -10.84
CA LEU A 77 -4.60 -1.01 -10.59
C LEU A 77 -3.70 -0.10 -11.44
N GLN A 78 -2.48 -0.53 -11.78
CA GLN A 78 -1.56 0.20 -12.63
C GLN A 78 -2.06 0.33 -14.08
N VAL A 79 -2.64 -0.74 -14.63
CA VAL A 79 -3.01 -0.84 -16.05
C VAL A 79 -4.46 -0.44 -16.29
N THR A 80 -5.36 -0.69 -15.34
CA THR A 80 -6.74 -0.28 -15.53
C THR A 80 -6.84 1.23 -15.51
N ASN A 81 -7.42 1.80 -16.57
CA ASN A 81 -7.80 3.22 -16.63
C ASN A 81 -8.92 3.58 -15.63
N VAL A 82 -9.27 2.65 -14.74
CA VAL A 82 -9.81 2.93 -13.41
C VAL A 82 -8.69 3.56 -12.59
N ARG A 83 -8.17 4.73 -13.03
CA ARG A 83 -7.55 5.62 -12.07
C ARG A 83 -8.66 5.90 -11.07
N PRO A 84 -8.51 5.53 -9.79
CA PRO A 84 -9.35 6.17 -8.80
C PRO A 84 -9.18 7.68 -9.00
N ILE A 85 -10.15 8.48 -8.60
CA ILE A 85 -10.01 9.94 -8.55
C ILE A 85 -8.74 10.37 -7.76
N LEU A 86 -8.13 9.43 -7.02
CA LEU A 86 -7.01 9.58 -6.13
C LEU A 86 -5.78 8.79 -6.60
N ASP A 87 -4.61 9.43 -6.50
CA ASP A 87 -3.29 8.83 -6.80
C ASP A 87 -2.65 8.11 -5.60
N SER A 88 -3.38 7.94 -4.49
CA SER A 88 -2.85 7.40 -3.24
C SER A 88 -3.66 6.21 -2.76
N PHE A 89 -2.97 5.14 -2.40
CA PHE A 89 -3.53 3.88 -1.93
C PHE A 89 -2.99 3.52 -0.55
N TRP A 90 -3.75 2.72 0.19
CA TRP A 90 -3.29 2.08 1.40
C TRP A 90 -3.52 0.57 1.28
N ALA A 91 -2.46 -0.21 1.46
CA ALA A 91 -2.50 -1.67 1.51
C ALA A 91 -1.60 -2.14 2.65
N ASP A 92 -2.15 -2.87 3.61
CA ASP A 92 -1.46 -3.34 4.81
C ASP A 92 -0.15 -4.07 4.53
N GLY A 93 -0.10 -4.93 3.52
CA GLY A 93 1.06 -5.73 3.16
C GLY A 93 2.30 -4.93 2.74
N ILE A 94 2.16 -3.64 2.42
CA ILE A 94 3.26 -2.76 1.99
C ILE A 94 3.33 -1.44 2.76
N CYS A 95 2.20 -0.86 3.15
CA CYS A 95 2.15 0.38 3.92
C CYS A 95 2.60 0.20 5.37
N ILE A 96 2.45 -1.01 5.91
CA ILE A 96 2.91 -1.38 7.25
C ILE A 96 4.28 -2.06 7.13
N ASP A 97 5.24 -1.69 7.97
CA ASP A 97 6.48 -2.47 8.09
C ASP A 97 6.19 -3.81 8.75
N GLN A 98 6.05 -4.85 7.94
CA GLN A 98 5.72 -6.21 8.39
C GLN A 98 6.82 -6.84 9.26
N SER A 99 8.06 -6.31 9.21
CA SER A 99 9.20 -6.82 9.99
C SER A 99 9.28 -6.20 11.39
N ASN A 100 8.69 -5.03 11.59
CA ASN A 100 8.66 -4.34 12.87
C ASN A 100 7.36 -4.67 13.61
N LEU A 101 7.42 -5.63 14.54
CA LEU A 101 6.24 -6.08 15.29
C LEU A 101 5.54 -4.97 16.08
N LYS A 102 6.31 -4.00 16.60
CA LYS A 102 5.77 -2.87 17.37
C LYS A 102 4.99 -1.93 16.45
N GLU A 103 5.59 -1.50 15.35
CA GLU A 103 4.93 -0.68 14.34
C GLU A 103 3.71 -1.40 13.76
N ARG A 104 3.85 -2.68 13.42
CA ARG A 104 2.77 -3.50 12.88
C ARG A 104 1.58 -3.56 13.83
N GLY A 105 1.81 -3.78 15.12
CA GLY A 105 0.75 -3.76 16.13
C GLY A 105 0.00 -2.43 16.15
N SER A 106 0.74 -1.32 16.19
CA SER A 106 0.15 0.03 16.18
C SER A 106 -0.64 0.33 14.90
N GLN A 107 -0.13 -0.05 13.72
CA GLN A 107 -0.80 0.19 12.44
C GLN A 107 -2.02 -0.73 12.24
N VAL A 108 -1.96 -1.99 12.69
CA VAL A 108 -3.11 -2.90 12.67
C VAL A 108 -4.25 -2.37 13.53
N ALA A 109 -3.93 -1.79 14.69
CA ALA A 109 -4.95 -1.14 15.54
C ALA A 109 -5.67 0.04 14.83
N LEU A 110 -5.02 0.68 13.86
CA LEU A 110 -5.61 1.75 13.04
C LEU A 110 -6.47 1.23 11.88
N MET A 111 -6.41 -0.05 11.50
CA MET A 111 -7.07 -0.56 10.28
C MET A 111 -8.56 -0.21 10.21
N GLY A 112 -9.29 -0.34 11.32
CA GLY A 112 -10.71 0.00 11.36
C GLY A 112 -10.97 1.49 11.09
N GLN A 113 -10.11 2.38 11.59
CA GLN A 113 -10.19 3.82 11.31
C GLN A 113 -9.83 4.10 9.85
N LEU A 114 -8.78 3.46 9.32
CA LEU A 114 -8.33 3.66 7.95
C LEU A 114 -9.39 3.28 6.93
N HIS A 115 -10.07 2.15 7.10
CA HIS A 115 -11.15 1.75 6.19
C HIS A 115 -12.36 2.69 6.28
N ARG A 116 -12.64 3.27 7.46
CA ARG A 116 -13.71 4.26 7.62
C ARG A 116 -13.37 5.63 7.04
N GLN A 117 -12.10 6.03 7.09
CA GLN A 117 -11.62 7.34 6.61
C GLN A 117 -11.18 7.31 5.14
N ALA A 118 -10.94 6.13 4.58
CA ALA A 118 -10.63 5.99 3.16
C ALA A 118 -11.75 6.61 2.32
N THR A 119 -11.37 7.35 1.29
CA THR A 119 -12.34 7.95 0.37
C THR A 119 -13.05 6.87 -0.44
N LEU A 120 -12.33 5.80 -0.76
CA LEU A 120 -12.84 4.63 -1.45
C LEU A 120 -12.22 3.37 -0.83
N VAL A 121 -12.96 2.26 -0.87
CA VAL A 121 -12.43 0.93 -0.57
C VAL A 121 -12.55 0.08 -1.81
N CYS A 122 -11.42 -0.36 -2.36
CA CYS A 122 -11.36 -1.25 -3.50
C CYS A 122 -11.15 -2.69 -3.00
N SER A 123 -12.00 -3.63 -3.43
CA SER A 123 -11.85 -5.04 -3.09
C SER A 123 -11.32 -5.82 -4.29
N TRP A 124 -10.23 -6.56 -4.10
CA TRP A 124 -9.60 -7.42 -5.09
C TRP A 124 -9.73 -8.89 -4.70
N MET A 125 -10.44 -9.67 -5.53
CA MET A 125 -10.73 -11.08 -5.24
C MET A 125 -9.82 -12.08 -5.96
N GLY A 126 -8.91 -11.60 -6.82
CA GLY A 126 -8.05 -12.46 -7.65
C GLY A 126 -8.60 -12.67 -9.04
#